data_AF-A0A5C5STD1-F1
#
_entry.id   AF-A0A5C5STD1-F1
#
_cell.length_a   1.000
_cell.length_b   1.000
_cell.length_c   1.000
_cell.angle_alpha   90.00
_cell.angle_beta   90.00
_cell.angle_gamma   90.00
#
_symmetry.space_group_name_H-M   'P 1'
#
loop_
_entity.id
_entity.type
_entity.pdbx_description
1 polymer ?
#
loop_
_entity_poly.entity_id
_entity_poly.type
_entity_poly.pdbx_seq_one_letter_code
_entity_poly.pdbx_strand_id
1 'polypeptide(L)'
;MAKIDTAKEIVAEFPDKGYDAEKLKEEHTQEELDQLQADLRAENSAPPEAPLDSEPEVAKTTTEEPAKKKYKLADSKTSYQEVGFTLIGDQEKELPESPSPFLAGYIRSGFIVEVK
;
A
#
# COMPACT_ATOMS: atom_id res chain seq x y z
N MET A 1 -23.51 9.35 -7.68
CA MET A 1 -23.05 9.76 -9.03
C MET A 1 -22.97 8.54 -9.93
N ALA A 2 -22.97 8.69 -11.25
CA ALA A 2 -22.65 7.57 -12.13
C ALA A 2 -21.13 7.45 -12.29
N LYS A 3 -20.63 6.25 -12.66
CA LYS A 3 -19.19 5.96 -12.77
C LYS A 3 -18.48 6.95 -13.69
N ILE A 4 -19.14 7.30 -14.78
CA ILE A 4 -18.61 8.24 -15.77
C ILE A 4 -18.54 9.68 -15.23
N ASP A 5 -19.41 10.07 -14.31
CA ASP A 5 -19.35 11.40 -13.69
C ASP A 5 -18.15 11.48 -12.75
N THR A 6 -17.97 10.48 -11.87
CA THR A 6 -16.82 10.40 -10.96
C THR A 6 -15.50 10.31 -11.73
N ALA A 7 -15.41 9.47 -12.77
CA ALA A 7 -14.23 9.37 -13.61
C ALA A 7 -13.88 10.70 -14.31
N LYS A 8 -14.89 11.45 -14.79
CA LYS A 8 -14.66 12.79 -15.37
C LYS A 8 -14.19 13.78 -14.34
N GLU A 9 -14.73 13.72 -13.12
CA GLU A 9 -14.31 14.58 -12.02
C GLU A 9 -12.84 14.35 -11.66
N ILE A 10 -12.41 13.09 -11.57
CA ILE A 10 -11.00 12.71 -11.37
C ILE A 10 -10.10 13.28 -12.46
N VAL A 11 -10.47 13.13 -13.74
CA VAL A 11 -9.66 13.65 -14.86
C VAL A 11 -9.60 15.17 -14.86
N ALA A 12 -10.70 15.84 -14.51
CA ALA A 12 -10.76 17.29 -14.44
C ALA A 12 -9.95 17.86 -13.27
N GLU A 13 -9.91 17.13 -12.15
CA GLU A 13 -9.25 17.54 -10.91
C GLU A 13 -7.76 17.14 -10.86
N PHE A 14 -7.39 16.06 -11.57
CA PHE A 14 -6.03 15.54 -11.69
C PHE A 14 -5.60 15.38 -13.15
N PRO A 15 -5.58 16.47 -13.96
CA PRO A 15 -5.21 16.39 -15.37
C PRO A 15 -3.75 15.95 -15.59
N ASP A 16 -2.87 16.22 -14.62
CA ASP A 16 -1.44 15.87 -14.66
C ASP A 16 -1.19 14.35 -14.56
N LYS A 17 -2.17 13.58 -14.09
CA LYS A 17 -2.04 12.12 -13.96
C LYS A 17 -2.27 11.38 -15.28
N GLY A 18 -2.80 12.05 -16.30
CA GLY A 18 -3.04 11.45 -17.61
C GLY A 18 -4.11 10.36 -17.63
N TYR A 19 -5.03 10.38 -16.67
CA TYR A 19 -6.16 9.45 -16.64
C TYR A 19 -7.15 9.75 -17.78
N ASP A 20 -7.81 8.71 -18.27
CA ASP A 20 -8.89 8.82 -19.25
C ASP A 20 -10.23 8.38 -18.62
N ALA A 21 -11.24 9.24 -18.69
CA ALA A 21 -12.50 9.01 -18.00
C ALA A 21 -13.27 7.81 -18.57
N GLU A 22 -13.10 7.49 -19.86
CA GLU A 22 -13.73 6.32 -20.46
C GLU A 22 -13.03 5.03 -20.03
N LYS A 23 -11.70 5.06 -19.96
CA LYS A 23 -10.92 3.92 -19.50
C LYS A 23 -11.17 3.63 -18.02
N LEU A 24 -11.23 4.68 -17.20
CA LEU A 24 -11.49 4.59 -15.77
C LEU A 24 -12.85 3.97 -15.45
N LYS A 25 -13.93 4.32 -16.15
CA LYS A 25 -15.26 3.70 -15.92
C LYS A 25 -15.34 2.21 -16.34
N GLU A 26 -14.50 1.79 -17.28
CA GLU A 26 -14.49 0.42 -17.81
C GLU A 26 -13.62 -0.48 -16.96
N GLU A 27 -12.47 0.03 -16.49
CA GLU A 27 -11.51 -0.74 -15.68
C GLU A 27 -11.86 -0.74 -14.20
N HIS A 28 -12.65 0.24 -13.71
CA HIS A 28 -12.97 0.38 -12.29
C HIS A 28 -14.47 0.40 -11.99
N THR A 29 -14.79 -0.09 -10.80
CA THR A 29 -16.12 0.04 -10.20
C THR A 29 -16.37 1.46 -9.66
N GLN A 30 -17.62 1.75 -9.30
CA GLN A 30 -17.96 3.08 -8.75
C GLN A 30 -17.18 3.35 -7.47
N GLU A 31 -17.12 2.38 -6.57
CA GLU A 31 -16.44 2.48 -5.29
C GLU A 31 -14.93 2.70 -5.48
N GLU A 32 -14.31 2.02 -6.44
CA GLU A 32 -12.90 2.22 -6.77
C GLU A 32 -12.62 3.61 -7.33
N LEU A 33 -13.53 4.19 -8.11
CA LEU A 33 -13.38 5.56 -8.62
C LEU A 33 -13.49 6.59 -7.49
N ASP A 34 -14.48 6.45 -6.61
CA ASP A 34 -14.61 7.32 -5.44
C ASP A 34 -13.37 7.23 -4.52
N GLN A 35 -12.85 6.01 -4.32
CA GLN A 35 -11.64 5.78 -3.54
C GLN A 35 -10.40 6.41 -4.21
N LEU A 36 -10.26 6.24 -5.53
CA LEU A 36 -9.17 6.80 -6.32
C LEU A 36 -9.19 8.34 -6.27
N GLN A 37 -10.37 8.95 -6.37
CA GLN A 37 -10.52 10.40 -6.26
C GLN A 37 -10.10 10.91 -4.87
N ALA A 38 -10.52 10.22 -3.81
CA ALA A 38 -10.16 10.57 -2.44
C ALA A 38 -8.66 10.45 -2.17
N ASP A 39 -8.03 9.39 -2.67
CA ASP A 39 -6.59 9.16 -2.53
C ASP A 39 -5.77 10.21 -3.28
N LEU A 40 -6.17 10.54 -4.52
CA LEU A 40 -5.54 11.60 -5.30
C LEU A 40 -5.70 12.98 -4.66
N ARG A 41 -6.86 13.27 -4.04
CA ARG A 41 -7.08 14.52 -3.29
C ARG A 41 -6.18 14.59 -2.05
N ALA A 42 -6.03 13.47 -1.33
CA ALA A 42 -5.15 13.38 -0.18
C ALA A 42 -3.68 13.55 -0.59
N GLU A 43 -3.26 12.90 -1.68
CA GLU A 43 -1.91 13.01 -2.23
C GLU A 43 -1.59 14.43 -2.73
N ASN A 44 -2.54 15.10 -3.37
CA ASN A 44 -2.35 16.45 -3.90
C ASN A 44 -2.52 17.56 -2.83
N SER A 45 -3.20 17.28 -1.71
CA SER A 45 -3.41 18.26 -0.61
C SER A 45 -2.37 18.20 0.51
N ALA A 46 -1.54 17.16 0.61
CA ALA A 46 -0.61 17.01 1.73
C ALA A 46 0.79 17.56 1.40
N PRO A 47 1.27 18.65 2.05
CA PRO A 47 2.68 18.74 2.36
C PRO A 47 3.01 17.79 3.52
N PRO A 48 4.24 17.25 3.58
CA PRO A 48 4.61 16.21 4.54
C PRO A 48 4.70 16.77 5.97
N GLU A 49 4.46 15.90 6.95
CA GLU A 49 4.70 16.01 8.41
C GLU A 49 3.43 16.16 9.30
N ALA A 50 3.16 15.09 10.07
CA ALA A 50 2.15 14.89 11.11
C ALA A 50 2.41 15.77 12.37
N PRO A 51 1.51 15.94 13.38
CA PRO A 51 0.93 14.84 14.18
C PRO A 51 -0.49 15.05 14.81
N LEU A 52 -1.09 13.91 15.22
CA LEU A 52 -1.94 13.64 16.41
C LEU A 52 -3.18 14.52 16.77
N ASP A 53 -4.21 13.81 17.23
CA ASP A 53 -5.29 14.22 18.16
C ASP A 53 -6.55 14.87 17.58
N SER A 54 -7.54 14.04 17.22
CA SER A 54 -8.94 14.15 17.68
C SER A 54 -9.78 12.99 17.16
N GLU A 55 -9.88 11.95 17.98
CA GLU A 55 -11.08 11.09 18.05
C GLU A 55 -12.28 11.91 18.58
N PRO A 56 -13.52 11.41 18.43
CA PRO A 56 -14.05 10.62 19.54
C PRO A 56 -14.64 9.27 19.10
N GLU A 57 -14.12 8.18 19.69
CA GLU A 57 -14.81 7.11 20.42
C GLU A 57 -16.34 6.99 20.17
N VAL A 58 -16.96 5.83 19.85
CA VAL A 58 -16.88 4.52 20.53
C VAL A 58 -17.47 3.44 19.62
N ALA A 59 -16.74 2.34 19.38
CA ALA A 59 -17.28 0.96 19.45
C ALA A 59 -16.16 -0.09 19.26
N LYS A 60 -15.54 -0.42 20.40
CA LYS A 60 -14.79 -1.65 20.72
C LYS A 60 -14.85 -2.79 19.69
N THR A 61 -13.69 -3.16 19.18
CA THR A 61 -13.20 -4.55 19.29
C THR A 61 -11.69 -4.55 19.43
N THR A 62 -11.25 -5.04 20.57
CA THR A 62 -9.90 -5.48 20.89
C THR A 62 -9.49 -6.60 19.93
N THR A 63 -8.58 -6.33 18.99
CA THR A 63 -7.79 -7.37 18.31
C THR A 63 -6.42 -6.77 18.04
N GLU A 64 -5.39 -7.42 18.59
CA GLU A 64 -3.97 -7.10 18.46
C GLU A 64 -3.58 -6.48 17.12
N GLU A 65 -2.95 -5.30 17.14
CA GLU A 65 -1.99 -4.93 16.10
C GLU A 65 -0.98 -6.08 15.98
N PRO A 66 -0.84 -6.75 14.83
CA PRO A 66 0.32 -7.59 14.63
C PRO A 66 1.49 -6.61 14.53
N ALA A 67 2.32 -6.55 15.57
CA ALA A 67 3.61 -5.88 15.51
C ALA A 67 4.24 -6.18 14.14
N LYS A 68 4.41 -5.15 13.30
CA LYS A 68 4.88 -5.34 11.93
C LYS A 68 6.25 -6.02 11.99
N LYS A 69 6.25 -7.32 11.75
CA LYS A 69 7.42 -8.17 11.84
C LYS A 69 8.38 -7.74 10.75
N LYS A 70 9.60 -7.37 11.15
CA LYS A 70 10.68 -7.05 10.21
C LYS A 70 11.35 -8.34 9.80
N TYR A 71 11.78 -8.40 8.54
CA TYR A 71 12.41 -9.56 7.97
C TYR A 71 13.74 -9.16 7.36
N LYS A 72 14.74 -10.02 7.51
CA LYS A 72 16.08 -9.84 6.94
C LYS A 72 16.55 -11.12 6.27
N LEU A 73 17.61 -11.03 5.49
CA LEU A 73 18.27 -12.22 4.97
C LEU A 73 18.92 -13.01 6.09
N ALA A 74 18.80 -14.34 6.03
CA ALA A 74 19.49 -15.23 6.94
C ALA A 74 21.01 -15.17 6.77
N ASP A 75 21.46 -14.90 5.54
CA ASP A 75 22.86 -14.73 5.19
C ASP A 75 23.08 -13.37 4.52
N SER A 76 23.83 -12.49 5.19
CA SER A 76 24.12 -11.13 4.73
C SER A 76 25.05 -11.04 3.51
N LYS A 77 25.55 -12.17 2.99
CA LYS A 77 26.28 -12.22 1.71
C LYS A 77 25.35 -12.52 0.54
N THR A 78 24.10 -12.87 0.83
CA THR A 78 23.08 -13.10 -0.18
C THR A 78 22.31 -11.81 -0.49
N SER A 79 21.57 -11.83 -1.60
CA SER A 79 20.63 -10.78 -1.94
C SER A 79 19.34 -11.43 -2.41
N TYR A 80 18.23 -10.79 -2.11
CA TYR A 80 16.91 -11.19 -2.53
C TYR A 80 16.21 -10.00 -3.16
N GLN A 81 15.76 -10.19 -4.39
CA GLN A 81 15.06 -9.17 -5.14
C GLN A 81 13.85 -9.79 -5.83
N GLU A 82 12.70 -9.18 -5.59
CA GLU A 82 11.48 -9.41 -6.33
C GLU A 82 10.82 -8.07 -6.68
N VAL A 83 9.73 -8.12 -7.43
CA VAL A 83 8.95 -6.94 -7.77
C VAL A 83 8.31 -6.40 -6.49
N GLY A 84 8.69 -5.19 -6.07
CA GLY A 84 8.13 -4.52 -4.89
C GLY A 84 8.78 -4.88 -3.55
N PHE A 85 9.68 -5.86 -3.50
CA PHE A 85 10.38 -6.20 -2.27
C PHE A 85 11.85 -6.58 -2.55
N THR A 86 12.78 -6.07 -1.76
CA THR A 86 14.21 -6.28 -1.97
C THR A 86 14.91 -6.21 -0.62
N LEU A 87 15.79 -7.18 -0.37
CA LEU A 87 16.66 -7.28 0.78
C LEU A 87 18.08 -7.52 0.27
N ILE A 88 19.04 -6.72 0.72
CA ILE A 88 20.45 -6.86 0.34
C ILE A 88 21.28 -6.71 1.60
N GLY A 89 22.22 -7.64 1.81
CA GLY A 89 23.07 -7.58 2.99
C GLY A 89 22.27 -7.78 4.28
N ASP A 90 22.52 -6.91 5.25
CA ASP A 90 21.84 -6.88 6.55
C ASP A 90 20.59 -5.97 6.57
N GLN A 91 20.00 -5.66 5.41
CA GLN A 91 18.76 -4.90 5.38
C GLN A 91 17.62 -5.62 6.10
N GLU A 92 16.84 -4.85 6.85
CA GLU A 92 15.64 -5.30 7.54
C GLU A 92 14.45 -4.54 6.97
N LYS A 93 13.45 -5.27 6.49
CA LYS A 93 12.28 -4.68 5.83
C LYS A 93 11.02 -5.40 6.25
N GLU A 94 9.93 -4.65 6.36
CA GLU A 94 8.61 -5.21 6.66
C GLU A 94 8.06 -5.89 5.41
N LEU A 95 7.42 -7.05 5.59
CA LEU A 95 6.76 -7.69 4.46
C LEU A 95 5.61 -6.81 3.98
N PRO A 96 5.38 -6.76 2.65
CA PRO A 96 4.16 -6.18 2.13
C PRO A 96 2.95 -6.96 2.65
N GLU A 97 1.80 -6.29 2.81
CA GLU A 97 0.55 -6.90 3.31
C GLU A 97 0.13 -8.14 2.52
N SER A 98 0.48 -8.20 1.24
CA SER A 98 0.32 -9.38 0.39
C SER A 98 1.68 -9.85 -0.12
N PRO A 99 2.40 -10.70 0.64
CA PRO A 99 3.68 -11.24 0.19
C PRO A 99 3.46 -12.21 -0.98
N SER A 100 4.32 -12.11 -1.98
CA SER A 100 4.33 -13.05 -3.10
C SER A 100 4.48 -14.49 -2.60
N PRO A 101 3.96 -15.50 -3.33
CA PRO A 101 4.16 -16.90 -2.98
C PRO A 101 5.64 -17.28 -2.95
N PHE A 102 6.48 -16.62 -3.75
CA PHE A 102 7.93 -16.74 -3.71
C PHE A 102 8.49 -16.23 -2.38
N LEU A 103 8.18 -14.99 -1.99
CA LEU A 103 8.59 -14.39 -0.71
C LEU A 103 8.24 -15.28 0.48
N ALA A 104 6.98 -15.71 0.53
CA ALA A 104 6.49 -16.64 1.55
C ALA A 104 7.27 -17.97 1.55
N GLY A 105 7.64 -18.48 0.37
CA GLY A 105 8.49 -19.65 0.21
C GLY A 105 9.90 -19.45 0.78
N TYR A 106 10.53 -18.30 0.53
CA TYR A 106 11.87 -17.96 1.05
C TYR A 106 11.88 -17.74 2.57
N ILE A 107 10.78 -17.22 3.13
CA ILE A 107 10.62 -17.13 4.58
C ILE A 107 10.48 -18.53 5.18
N ARG A 108 9.62 -19.38 4.59
CA ARG A 108 9.42 -20.76 5.05
C ARG A 108 10.67 -21.63 4.92
N SER A 109 11.51 -21.38 3.92
CA SER A 109 12.78 -22.10 3.73
C SER A 109 13.88 -21.62 4.68
N GLY A 110 13.66 -20.53 5.42
CA GLY A 110 14.65 -19.94 6.33
C GLY A 110 15.72 -19.11 5.62
N PHE A 111 15.51 -18.74 4.35
CA PHE A 111 16.39 -17.81 3.64
C PHE A 111 16.16 -16.36 4.07
N ILE A 112 14.92 -16.04 4.43
CA ILE A 112 14.51 -14.77 5.02
C ILE A 112 13.99 -15.06 6.43
N VAL A 113 14.53 -14.37 7.43
CA VAL A 113 14.24 -14.60 8.84
C VAL A 113 13.59 -13.38 9.47
N GLU A 114 12.62 -13.63 10.35
CA GLU A 114 11.99 -12.60 11.17
C GLU A 114 13.02 -12.07 12.19
N VAL A 115 13.19 -10.76 12.21
CA VAL A 115 13.99 -10.04 13.19
C VAL A 115 13.15 -9.93 14.46
N LYS A 116 13.67 -10.49 15.56
CA LYS A 116 13.09 -10.38 16.91
C LYS A 116 13.71 -9.23 17.67
#